data_AF-A0A2D6FL71-F1
#
_entry.id   AF-A0A2D6FL71-F1
#
_cell.length_a   1.000
_cell.length_b   1.000
_cell.length_c   1.000
_cell.angle_alpha   90.00
_cell.angle_beta   90.00
_cell.angle_gamma   90.00
#
_symmetry.space_group_name_H-M   'P 1'
#
loop_
_entity.id
_entity.type
_entity.pdbx_description
1 polymer ?
#
loop_
_entity_poly.entity_id
_entity_poly.type
_entity_poly.pdbx_seq_one_letter_code
_entity_poly.pdbx_strand_id
1 'polypeptide(L)'
;MTQVRVYYDSSQASVIVEGAKEFAPGSGALLASEDPLTADKINVTYPDLTGQNGIIKQLLGPIVYTDILDVNGDPAGGTRADVINYLNAQFVESGQGGSAPTITSSLAVDAIVGEHFSYQITADDGPTWYDISTVGDFFVNQNTGIINGEIALGAQNINITAGNSLGVDAQTLVVTGIASGGYTNTYSTRFRRIRQQTVDFGTGSALNFSSTDAFSLVVWTRENRGGIIRRIANDGTGYLLEQDGGRNLFFRIIGSTGDIELETPQIPNNQWTQVVVTYDGSETAAGVTIYFDGVSQSLTTNGDSYGGSISATANFVLGQTADEGYSNANLDEVAVYDIELSGANVTTIYNSGSPLDLTVSGPTASLVGYWRMGDGDTYPTIKDNSVSNIDGTMQNMTISNFENFTP
;
A
#
# COMPACT_ATOMS: atom_id res chain seq x y z
N MET A 1 -47.55 10.32 -28.62
CA MET A 1 -46.37 10.80 -29.36
C MET A 1 -45.22 10.80 -28.37
N THR A 2 -44.10 10.20 -28.73
CA THR A 2 -42.91 10.20 -27.87
C THR A 2 -42.16 11.48 -28.20
N GLN A 3 -42.24 12.49 -27.32
CA GLN A 3 -41.42 13.69 -27.45
C GLN A 3 -39.95 13.29 -27.34
N VAL A 4 -39.09 13.90 -28.16
CA VAL A 4 -37.65 13.63 -28.20
C VAL A 4 -36.91 14.91 -27.89
N ARG A 5 -36.08 14.89 -26.84
CA ARG A 5 -35.18 16.01 -26.52
C ARG A 5 -33.86 15.81 -27.24
N VAL A 6 -33.35 16.84 -27.91
CA VAL A 6 -32.05 16.82 -28.59
C VAL A 6 -31.27 18.08 -28.23
N TYR A 7 -30.11 17.96 -27.59
CA TYR A 7 -29.30 19.11 -27.20
C TYR A 7 -27.81 18.75 -27.03
N TYR A 8 -26.92 19.72 -27.18
CA TYR A 8 -25.49 19.58 -26.88
C TYR A 8 -25.21 19.69 -25.37
N ASP A 9 -24.47 18.73 -24.82
CA ASP A 9 -23.94 18.74 -23.47
C ASP A 9 -22.45 19.08 -23.52
N SER A 10 -22.12 20.29 -23.04
CA SER A 10 -20.75 20.79 -23.00
C SER A 10 -19.84 20.06 -22.02
N SER A 11 -20.40 19.40 -20.99
CA SER A 11 -19.62 18.61 -20.04
C SER A 11 -19.19 17.25 -20.60
N GLN A 12 -19.96 16.74 -21.57
CA GLN A 12 -19.72 15.47 -22.24
C GLN A 12 -19.16 15.67 -23.66
N ALA A 13 -18.99 16.92 -24.10
CA ALA A 13 -18.66 17.30 -25.47
C ALA A 13 -19.48 16.53 -26.54
N SER A 14 -20.76 16.28 -26.27
CA SER A 14 -21.58 15.38 -27.08
C SER A 14 -23.03 15.84 -27.21
N VAL A 15 -23.73 15.38 -28.26
CA VAL A 15 -25.17 15.62 -28.42
C VAL A 15 -25.95 14.50 -27.74
N ILE A 16 -26.86 14.89 -26.85
CA ILE A 16 -27.76 14.00 -26.14
C ILE A 16 -29.08 13.93 -26.90
N VAL A 17 -29.58 12.71 -27.10
CA VAL A 17 -30.90 12.41 -27.68
C VAL A 17 -31.68 11.58 -26.67
N GLU A 18 -32.66 12.19 -26.01
CA GLU A 18 -33.47 11.51 -24.99
C GLU A 18 -34.84 11.10 -25.54
N GLY A 19 -35.30 9.89 -25.18
CA GLY A 19 -36.59 9.35 -25.62
C GLY A 19 -36.53 8.57 -26.94
N ALA A 20 -35.36 8.44 -27.57
CA ALA A 20 -35.13 7.55 -28.69
C ALA A 20 -34.85 6.11 -28.22
N LYS A 21 -35.42 5.11 -28.93
CA LYS A 21 -35.40 3.70 -28.49
C LYS A 21 -34.06 2.98 -28.68
N GLU A 22 -33.12 3.52 -29.47
CA GLU A 22 -31.82 2.91 -29.73
C GLU A 22 -30.77 4.02 -29.95
N PHE A 23 -29.74 4.07 -29.10
CA PHE A 23 -28.54 4.88 -29.34
C PHE A 23 -27.30 4.02 -29.09
N ALA A 24 -26.35 4.06 -30.03
CA ALA A 24 -24.99 3.57 -29.85
C ALA A 24 -24.04 4.77 -30.04
N PRO A 25 -23.15 5.08 -29.08
CA PRO A 25 -22.23 6.21 -29.22
C PRO A 25 -21.20 5.95 -30.33
N GLY A 26 -20.86 7.01 -31.07
CA GLY A 26 -19.69 7.07 -31.93
C GLY A 26 -19.95 6.79 -33.41
N SER A 27 -20.38 7.81 -34.17
CA SER A 27 -19.97 7.98 -35.59
C SER A 27 -20.55 9.24 -36.23
N GLY A 28 -19.68 10.16 -36.64
CA GLY A 28 -19.89 11.07 -37.78
C GLY A 28 -20.90 12.21 -37.63
N ALA A 29 -20.75 13.22 -38.51
CA ALA A 29 -21.64 14.38 -38.57
C ALA A 29 -23.10 13.95 -38.83
N LEU A 30 -23.99 14.34 -37.93
CA LEU A 30 -25.42 14.14 -38.04
C LEU A 30 -26.02 15.24 -38.93
N LEU A 31 -26.84 14.84 -39.91
CA LEU A 31 -27.53 15.75 -40.82
C LEU A 31 -29.04 15.61 -40.64
N ALA A 32 -29.69 16.70 -40.22
CA ALA A 32 -31.14 16.82 -40.25
C ALA A 32 -31.60 17.30 -41.63
N SER A 33 -32.61 16.62 -42.20
CA SER A 33 -33.20 16.96 -43.49
C SER A 33 -34.72 16.89 -43.46
N GLU A 34 -35.35 17.50 -44.45
CA GLU A 34 -36.79 17.33 -44.66
C GLU A 34 -37.13 15.87 -44.97
N ASP A 35 -38.32 15.41 -44.55
CA ASP A 35 -38.86 14.16 -45.04
C ASP A 35 -39.44 14.33 -46.45
N PRO A 36 -39.03 13.50 -47.43
CA PRO A 36 -39.45 13.68 -48.82
C PRO A 36 -40.92 13.26 -49.06
N LEU A 37 -41.57 12.60 -48.09
CA LEU A 37 -42.92 12.05 -48.24
C LEU A 37 -43.98 12.84 -47.47
N THR A 38 -43.59 13.57 -46.41
CA THR A 38 -44.53 14.27 -45.53
C THR A 38 -44.02 15.64 -45.08
N ALA A 39 -44.88 16.66 -45.19
CA ALA A 39 -44.50 18.06 -44.96
C ALA A 39 -44.27 18.41 -43.48
N ASP A 40 -44.84 17.63 -42.56
CA ASP A 40 -44.79 17.81 -41.12
C ASP A 40 -43.61 17.07 -40.47
N LYS A 41 -42.83 16.29 -41.23
CA LYS A 41 -41.79 15.44 -40.68
C LYS A 41 -40.38 15.78 -41.13
N ILE A 42 -39.43 15.35 -40.31
CA ILE A 42 -37.99 15.45 -40.55
C ILE A 42 -37.33 14.09 -40.41
N ASN A 43 -36.15 13.95 -41.02
CA ASN A 43 -35.26 12.81 -40.86
C ASN A 43 -33.94 13.29 -40.27
N VAL A 44 -33.36 12.53 -39.34
CA VAL A 44 -31.98 12.74 -38.88
C VAL A 44 -31.17 11.54 -39.31
N THR A 45 -30.04 11.79 -39.96
CA THR A 45 -29.21 10.75 -40.57
C THR A 45 -27.74 10.92 -40.22
N TYR A 46 -26.97 9.82 -40.26
CA TYR A 46 -25.52 9.84 -40.13
C TYR A 46 -24.85 8.99 -41.22
N PRO A 47 -23.64 9.38 -41.68
CA PRO A 47 -22.84 8.54 -42.55
C PRO A 47 -22.26 7.35 -41.77
N ASP A 48 -22.48 6.12 -42.27
CA ASP A 48 -21.79 4.94 -41.75
C ASP A 48 -20.33 4.93 -42.23
N LEU A 49 -19.40 5.21 -41.31
CA LEU A 49 -17.96 5.24 -41.59
C LEU A 49 -17.29 3.87 -41.50
N THR A 50 -18.03 2.80 -41.18
CA THR A 50 -17.47 1.45 -40.94
C THR A 50 -17.43 0.53 -42.17
N GLY A 51 -17.83 1.01 -43.36
CA GLY A 51 -17.75 0.23 -44.59
C GLY A 51 -17.58 1.08 -45.84
N GLN A 52 -16.76 0.61 -46.78
CA GLN A 52 -16.66 1.16 -48.13
C GLN A 52 -18.04 1.08 -48.81
N ASN A 53 -18.88 2.12 -48.72
CA ASN A 53 -19.98 2.47 -49.66
C ASN A 53 -20.89 3.63 -49.23
N GLY A 54 -20.49 4.52 -48.29
CA GLY A 54 -21.22 5.79 -48.07
C GLY A 54 -22.71 5.61 -47.73
N ILE A 55 -23.06 4.54 -47.01
CA ILE A 55 -24.44 4.23 -46.64
C ILE A 55 -24.88 5.24 -45.57
N ILE A 56 -25.96 5.97 -45.84
CA ILE A 56 -26.60 6.88 -44.89
C ILE A 56 -27.54 6.05 -44.00
N LYS A 57 -27.28 6.02 -42.69
CA LYS A 57 -28.18 5.39 -41.71
C LYS A 57 -29.11 6.43 -41.11
N GLN A 58 -30.37 6.07 -40.92
CA GLN A 58 -31.39 6.93 -40.33
C GLN A 58 -31.33 6.83 -38.80
N LEU A 59 -30.95 7.93 -38.13
CA LEU A 59 -30.91 8.04 -36.68
C LEU A 59 -32.31 8.23 -36.10
N LEU A 60 -33.10 9.10 -36.72
CA LEU A 60 -34.50 9.33 -36.37
C LEU A 60 -35.36 9.15 -37.62
N GLY A 61 -36.27 8.16 -37.54
CA GLY A 61 -37.34 7.91 -38.51
C GLY A 61 -38.30 9.10 -38.62
N PRO A 62 -39.22 9.15 -39.59
CA PRO A 62 -40.02 10.34 -39.86
C PRO A 62 -40.75 10.82 -38.59
N ILE A 63 -40.24 11.90 -37.98
CA ILE A 63 -40.74 12.49 -36.74
C ILE A 63 -41.36 13.84 -37.05
N VAL A 64 -42.51 14.12 -36.44
CA VAL A 64 -43.18 15.42 -36.55
C VAL A 64 -42.27 16.48 -35.93
N TYR A 65 -41.97 17.55 -36.67
CA TYR A 65 -40.97 18.54 -36.21
C TYR A 65 -41.34 19.20 -34.87
N THR A 66 -42.63 19.27 -34.54
CA THR A 66 -43.13 19.82 -33.27
C THR A 66 -42.91 18.91 -32.06
N ASP A 67 -42.52 17.65 -32.27
CA ASP A 67 -42.22 16.70 -31.20
C ASP A 67 -40.73 16.78 -30.75
N ILE A 68 -39.93 17.61 -31.41
CA ILE A 68 -38.53 17.87 -31.05
C ILE A 68 -38.47 19.01 -30.04
N LEU A 69 -37.85 18.73 -28.90
CA LEU A 69 -37.69 19.66 -27.79
C LEU A 69 -36.21 20.01 -27.55
N ASP A 70 -35.96 21.20 -27.03
CA ASP A 70 -34.64 21.64 -26.58
C ASP A 70 -34.29 21.11 -25.17
N VAL A 71 -33.15 21.55 -24.63
CA VAL A 71 -32.67 21.18 -23.28
C VAL A 71 -33.65 21.56 -22.16
N ASN A 72 -34.45 22.61 -22.34
CA ASN A 72 -35.42 23.09 -21.36
C ASN A 72 -36.77 22.38 -21.49
N GLY A 73 -36.96 21.57 -22.54
CA GLY A 73 -38.22 20.90 -22.85
C GLY A 73 -39.19 21.78 -23.65
N ASP A 74 -38.72 22.90 -24.22
CA ASP A 74 -39.49 23.77 -25.10
C ASP A 74 -39.37 23.31 -26.56
N PRO A 75 -40.34 23.64 -27.45
CA PRO A 75 -40.24 23.30 -28.86
C PRO A 75 -38.96 23.86 -29.50
N ALA A 76 -38.20 23.00 -30.18
CA ALA A 76 -36.90 23.34 -30.77
C ALA A 76 -36.96 24.38 -31.91
N GLY A 77 -38.16 24.73 -32.40
CA GLY A 77 -38.37 25.72 -33.43
C GLY A 77 -39.85 25.92 -33.80
N GLY A 78 -40.19 27.08 -34.35
CA GLY A 78 -41.56 27.41 -34.75
C GLY A 78 -41.98 26.79 -36.10
N THR A 79 -41.00 26.50 -36.96
CA THR A 79 -41.20 25.87 -38.27
C THR A 79 -40.31 24.65 -38.44
N ARG A 80 -40.64 23.80 -39.41
CA ARG A 80 -39.81 22.65 -39.79
C ARG A 80 -38.36 23.05 -40.12
N ALA A 81 -38.17 24.18 -40.81
CA ALA A 81 -36.84 24.68 -41.15
C ALA A 81 -36.06 25.15 -39.90
N ASP A 82 -36.75 25.77 -38.94
CA ASP A 82 -36.13 26.20 -37.68
C ASP A 82 -35.63 25.00 -36.88
N VAL A 83 -36.43 23.93 -36.81
CA VAL A 83 -36.03 22.68 -36.14
C VAL A 83 -34.86 22.00 -36.84
N ILE A 84 -34.83 21.97 -38.18
CA ILE A 84 -33.69 21.45 -38.95
C ILE A 84 -32.42 22.27 -38.67
N ASN A 85 -32.53 23.60 -38.66
CA ASN A 85 -31.40 24.48 -38.38
C ASN A 85 -30.90 24.35 -36.93
N TYR A 86 -31.83 24.24 -35.97
CA TYR A 86 -31.53 23.97 -34.57
C TYR A 86 -30.71 22.67 -34.44
N LEU A 87 -31.23 21.58 -34.99
CA LEU A 87 -30.56 20.28 -34.96
C LEU A 87 -29.18 20.34 -35.62
N ASN A 88 -29.09 20.89 -36.84
CA ASN A 88 -27.81 21.05 -37.53
C ASN A 88 -26.82 21.93 -36.74
N ALA A 89 -27.28 22.95 -36.01
CA ALA A 89 -26.41 23.75 -35.13
C ALA A 89 -25.89 22.93 -33.95
N GLN A 90 -26.75 22.15 -33.28
CA GLN A 90 -26.33 21.24 -32.21
C GLN A 90 -25.29 20.21 -32.72
N PHE A 91 -25.46 19.74 -33.96
CA PHE A 91 -24.53 18.79 -34.58
C PHE A 91 -23.23 19.44 -35.09
N VAL A 92 -23.24 20.71 -35.52
CA VAL A 92 -22.03 21.45 -35.90
C VAL A 92 -21.19 21.80 -34.67
N GLU A 93 -21.81 22.15 -33.53
CA GLU A 93 -21.10 22.37 -32.26
C GLU A 93 -20.37 21.11 -31.79
N SER A 94 -20.97 19.92 -31.97
CA SER A 94 -20.31 18.63 -31.71
C SER A 94 -19.14 18.31 -32.66
N GLY A 95 -19.01 19.02 -33.78
CA GLY A 95 -17.94 18.87 -34.76
C GLY A 95 -16.80 19.90 -34.66
N GLN A 96 -16.87 20.86 -33.73
CA GLN A 96 -15.92 21.99 -33.65
C GLN A 96 -15.39 22.29 -32.23
N GLY A 97 -15.83 21.55 -31.19
CA GLY A 97 -15.60 21.95 -29.78
C GLY A 97 -14.89 20.95 -28.86
N GLY A 98 -14.15 19.96 -29.37
CA GLY A 98 -13.40 19.03 -28.53
C GLY A 98 -11.92 19.40 -28.40
N SER A 99 -11.29 19.01 -27.29
CA SER A 99 -9.83 18.94 -27.17
C SER A 99 -9.38 17.47 -27.13
N ALA A 100 -8.06 17.25 -27.13
CA ALA A 100 -7.53 15.96 -26.72
C ALA A 100 -7.95 15.71 -25.25
N PRO A 101 -8.28 14.47 -24.85
CA PRO A 101 -8.65 14.17 -23.47
C PRO A 101 -7.50 14.50 -22.53
N THR A 102 -7.80 14.94 -21.31
CA THR A 102 -6.87 15.12 -20.19
C THR A 102 -7.26 14.15 -19.07
N ILE A 103 -6.32 13.33 -18.61
CA ILE A 103 -6.54 12.37 -17.54
C ILE A 103 -6.75 13.12 -16.22
N THR A 104 -7.87 12.83 -15.56
CA THR A 104 -8.32 13.46 -14.30
C THR A 104 -8.34 12.49 -13.11
N SER A 105 -8.19 11.19 -13.36
CA SER A 105 -8.10 10.19 -12.28
C SER A 105 -6.79 10.33 -11.49
N SER A 106 -6.78 9.90 -10.23
CA SER A 106 -5.59 9.95 -9.37
C SER A 106 -4.42 9.18 -9.98
N LEU A 107 -3.23 9.79 -10.03
CA LEU A 107 -2.01 9.18 -10.57
C LEU A 107 -1.24 8.34 -9.51
N ALA A 108 -1.82 8.14 -8.33
CA ALA A 108 -1.30 7.24 -7.30
C ALA A 108 -2.45 6.47 -6.63
N VAL A 109 -2.25 5.17 -6.39
CA VAL A 109 -3.20 4.29 -5.71
C VAL A 109 -2.47 3.19 -4.94
N ASP A 110 -2.93 2.92 -3.72
CA ASP A 110 -2.48 1.77 -2.94
C ASP A 110 -3.43 0.58 -3.18
N ALA A 111 -2.87 -0.62 -3.31
CA ALA A 111 -3.63 -1.84 -3.60
C ALA A 111 -3.07 -3.03 -2.83
N ILE A 112 -3.94 -3.96 -2.46
CA ILE A 112 -3.54 -5.13 -1.67
C ILE A 112 -2.94 -6.22 -2.58
N VAL A 113 -1.76 -6.72 -2.21
CA VAL A 113 -1.12 -7.89 -2.84
C VAL A 113 -2.01 -9.13 -2.69
N GLY A 114 -2.28 -9.81 -3.80
CA GLY A 114 -3.09 -11.04 -3.84
C GLY A 114 -4.61 -10.83 -3.92
N GLU A 115 -5.09 -9.58 -3.86
CA GLU A 115 -6.50 -9.24 -4.10
C GLU A 115 -6.75 -8.84 -5.56
N HIS A 116 -8.01 -8.95 -6.01
CA HIS A 116 -8.40 -8.46 -7.33
C HIS A 116 -8.29 -6.94 -7.39
N PHE A 117 -7.34 -6.44 -8.20
CA PHE A 117 -7.18 -5.01 -8.45
C PHE A 117 -8.07 -4.54 -9.60
N SER A 118 -8.72 -3.39 -9.40
CA SER A 118 -9.49 -2.69 -10.43
C SER A 118 -9.29 -1.18 -10.28
N TYR A 119 -8.89 -0.51 -11.35
CA TYR A 119 -8.72 0.94 -11.40
C TYR A 119 -9.38 1.52 -12.66
N GLN A 120 -10.10 2.64 -12.53
CA GLN A 120 -10.78 3.31 -13.64
C GLN A 120 -9.97 4.54 -14.07
N ILE A 121 -9.50 4.56 -15.33
CA ILE A 121 -8.98 5.78 -15.94
C ILE A 121 -10.17 6.71 -16.22
N THR A 122 -10.13 7.95 -15.71
CA THR A 122 -11.11 8.99 -16.07
C THR A 122 -10.40 10.14 -16.77
N ALA A 123 -10.98 10.64 -17.85
CA ALA A 123 -10.49 11.80 -18.59
C ALA A 123 -11.66 12.69 -19.03
N ASP A 124 -11.40 13.98 -19.21
CA ASP A 124 -12.35 14.93 -19.79
C ASP A 124 -12.39 14.80 -21.33
N ASP A 125 -13.20 15.65 -21.99
CA ASP A 125 -13.30 15.74 -23.45
C ASP A 125 -13.57 14.41 -24.19
N GLY A 126 -14.27 13.49 -23.53
CA GLY A 126 -14.89 12.31 -24.13
C GLY A 126 -13.88 11.33 -24.75
N PRO A 127 -13.03 10.66 -23.96
CA PRO A 127 -12.16 9.60 -24.46
C PRO A 127 -12.97 8.48 -25.13
N THR A 128 -12.52 8.04 -26.31
CA THR A 128 -13.14 6.93 -27.06
C THR A 128 -12.33 5.64 -26.99
N TRP A 129 -11.08 5.72 -26.51
CA TRP A 129 -10.23 4.56 -26.26
C TRP A 129 -9.22 4.83 -25.13
N TYR A 130 -8.72 3.73 -24.55
CA TYR A 130 -7.72 3.72 -23.48
C TYR A 130 -6.64 2.68 -23.77
N ASP A 131 -5.42 2.92 -23.29
CA ASP A 131 -4.31 1.97 -23.39
C ASP A 131 -3.39 2.05 -22.17
N ILE A 132 -2.59 1.00 -21.96
CA ILE A 132 -1.54 0.97 -20.93
C ILE A 132 -0.24 0.40 -21.49
N SER A 133 0.90 0.83 -20.95
CA SER A 133 2.15 0.09 -21.15
C SER A 133 2.03 -1.26 -20.44
N THR A 134 2.19 -2.38 -21.15
CA THR A 134 2.26 -3.71 -20.53
C THR A 134 3.41 -3.78 -19.53
N VAL A 135 3.07 -3.81 -18.25
CA VAL A 135 3.95 -4.01 -17.11
C VAL A 135 3.32 -5.12 -16.27
N GLY A 136 4.06 -6.21 -15.99
CA GLY A 136 3.53 -7.35 -15.25
C GLY A 136 2.27 -7.97 -15.88
N ASP A 137 1.30 -8.33 -15.04
CA ASP A 137 0.03 -8.96 -15.42
C ASP A 137 -1.15 -7.96 -15.49
N PHE A 138 -0.87 -6.66 -15.62
CA PHE A 138 -1.92 -5.65 -15.80
C PHE A 138 -2.46 -5.63 -17.22
N PHE A 139 -3.78 -5.49 -17.35
CA PHE A 139 -4.50 -5.35 -18.62
C PHE A 139 -5.61 -4.31 -18.49
N VAL A 140 -5.89 -3.61 -19.59
CA VAL A 140 -6.94 -2.59 -19.66
C VAL A 140 -8.05 -2.99 -20.61
N ASN A 141 -9.29 -2.70 -20.25
CA ASN A 141 -10.39 -2.69 -21.22
C ASN A 141 -10.29 -1.40 -22.04
N GLN A 142 -9.87 -1.51 -23.31
CA GLN A 142 -9.62 -0.36 -24.17
C GLN A 142 -10.86 0.51 -24.45
N ASN A 143 -12.07 0.00 -24.22
CA ASN A 143 -13.31 0.75 -24.41
C ASN A 143 -13.76 1.48 -23.14
N THR A 144 -13.51 0.89 -21.97
CA THR A 144 -14.01 1.44 -20.69
C THR A 144 -12.94 2.10 -19.85
N GLY A 145 -11.65 1.84 -20.08
CA GLY A 145 -10.55 2.38 -19.26
C GLY A 145 -10.34 1.68 -17.91
N ILE A 146 -11.00 0.54 -17.68
CA ILE A 146 -10.80 -0.25 -16.47
C ILE A 146 -9.53 -1.09 -16.61
N ILE A 147 -8.56 -0.85 -15.73
CA ILE A 147 -7.35 -1.65 -15.56
C ILE A 147 -7.63 -2.72 -14.50
N ASN A 148 -7.29 -3.97 -14.80
CA ASN A 148 -7.24 -5.07 -13.85
C ASN A 148 -5.87 -5.74 -13.88
N GLY A 149 -5.52 -6.51 -12.87
CA GLY A 149 -4.27 -7.28 -12.85
C GLY A 149 -3.96 -7.86 -11.48
N GLU A 150 -2.80 -8.51 -11.36
CA GLU A 150 -2.23 -8.93 -10.08
C GLU A 150 -1.31 -7.84 -9.51
N ILE A 151 -1.36 -7.67 -8.19
CA ILE A 151 -0.54 -6.69 -7.48
C ILE A 151 0.71 -7.36 -6.92
N ALA A 152 1.89 -6.88 -7.33
CA ALA A 152 3.16 -7.17 -6.66
C ALA A 152 3.42 -6.18 -5.52
N LEU A 153 4.19 -6.61 -4.51
CA LEU A 153 4.57 -5.76 -3.38
C LEU A 153 5.46 -4.59 -3.84
N GLY A 154 5.21 -3.40 -3.30
CA GLY A 154 5.96 -2.19 -3.62
C GLY A 154 5.41 -1.41 -4.82
N ALA A 155 6.12 -0.35 -5.23
CA ALA A 155 5.66 0.58 -6.24
C ALA A 155 5.85 0.04 -7.67
N GLN A 156 4.79 0.11 -8.46
CA GLN A 156 4.74 -0.28 -9.87
C GLN A 156 4.27 0.91 -10.72
N ASN A 157 5.04 1.28 -11.73
CA ASN A 157 4.74 2.42 -12.60
C ASN A 157 4.07 1.93 -13.88
N ILE A 158 2.83 2.34 -14.12
CA ILE A 158 2.04 1.99 -15.30
C ILE A 158 1.81 3.25 -16.11
N ASN A 159 2.25 3.29 -17.37
CA ASN A 159 1.90 4.40 -18.25
C ASN A 159 0.47 4.17 -18.77
N ILE A 160 -0.44 5.09 -18.45
CA ILE A 160 -1.84 5.08 -18.85
C ILE A 160 -2.07 6.11 -19.95
N THR A 161 -2.91 5.80 -20.93
CA THR A 161 -3.25 6.70 -22.05
C THR A 161 -4.76 6.75 -22.25
N ALA A 162 -5.30 7.95 -22.46
CA ALA A 162 -6.69 8.18 -22.87
C ALA A 162 -6.69 8.98 -24.17
N GLY A 163 -7.53 8.59 -25.15
CA GLY A 163 -7.52 9.22 -26.46
C GLY A 163 -8.89 9.33 -27.12
N ASN A 164 -9.01 10.32 -28.00
CA ASN A 164 -10.14 10.50 -28.92
C ASN A 164 -9.61 10.81 -30.34
N SER A 165 -10.46 11.23 -31.27
CA SER A 165 -10.06 11.58 -32.64
C SER A 165 -9.22 12.86 -32.75
N LEU A 166 -9.10 13.63 -31.67
CA LEU A 166 -8.43 14.93 -31.61
C LEU A 166 -7.06 14.87 -30.93
N GLY A 167 -6.77 13.82 -30.16
CA GLY A 167 -5.46 13.58 -29.58
C GLY A 167 -5.49 12.60 -28.40
N VAL A 168 -4.40 12.62 -27.63
CA VAL A 168 -4.18 11.74 -26.47
C VAL A 168 -3.57 12.52 -25.31
N ASP A 169 -3.85 12.08 -24.09
CA ASP A 169 -3.04 12.37 -22.90
C ASP A 169 -2.48 11.07 -22.33
N ALA A 170 -1.23 11.12 -21.90
CA ALA A 170 -0.49 9.97 -21.38
C ALA A 170 0.20 10.36 -20.07
N GLN A 171 -0.09 9.61 -19.01
CA GLN A 171 0.39 9.85 -17.66
C GLN A 171 0.98 8.57 -17.05
N THR A 172 1.74 8.70 -15.97
CA THR A 172 2.22 7.54 -15.20
C THR A 172 1.40 7.39 -13.92
N LEU A 173 0.69 6.27 -13.80
CA LEU A 173 0.02 5.82 -12.59
C LEU A 173 1.00 5.02 -11.73
N VAL A 174 1.15 5.40 -10.46
CA VAL A 174 1.91 4.65 -9.47
C VAL A 174 0.94 3.76 -8.68
N VAL A 175 1.06 2.45 -8.83
CA VAL A 175 0.31 1.45 -8.05
C VAL A 175 1.24 0.90 -6.97
N THR A 176 0.94 1.16 -5.70
CA THR A 176 1.72 0.64 -4.57
C THR A 176 1.05 -0.61 -4.01
N GLY A 177 1.69 -1.76 -4.19
CA GLY A 177 1.27 -2.99 -3.55
C GLY A 177 1.59 -2.96 -2.06
N ILE A 178 0.54 -3.04 -1.24
CA ILE A 178 0.60 -3.20 0.22
C ILE A 178 0.15 -4.62 0.59
N ALA A 179 0.65 -5.17 1.69
CA ALA A 179 0.28 -6.52 2.11
C ALA A 179 -1.24 -6.65 2.38
N SER A 180 -1.81 -7.83 2.09
CA SER A 180 -3.21 -8.15 2.35
C SER A 180 -3.53 -8.18 3.84
N GLY A 181 -4.73 -7.69 4.18
CA GLY A 181 -5.29 -7.58 5.53
C GLY A 181 -5.50 -8.90 6.28
N GLY A 182 -4.76 -9.96 5.96
CA GLY A 182 -4.59 -11.14 6.81
C GLY A 182 -3.60 -10.92 7.96
N TYR A 183 -2.87 -9.81 7.95
CA TYR A 183 -1.95 -9.43 9.03
C TYR A 183 -2.57 -8.40 9.97
N THR A 184 -3.54 -8.82 10.78
CA THR A 184 -4.10 -7.97 11.84
C THR A 184 -3.10 -7.86 12.98
N ASN A 185 -2.81 -6.64 13.41
CA ASN A 185 -2.02 -6.37 14.61
C ASN A 185 -2.92 -5.79 15.69
N THR A 186 -3.48 -6.66 16.52
CA THR A 186 -4.49 -6.30 17.53
C THR A 186 -3.90 -6.24 18.92
N TYR A 187 -2.88 -7.04 19.22
CA TYR A 187 -2.37 -7.18 20.58
C TYR A 187 -0.86 -6.97 20.66
N SER A 188 -0.43 -6.24 21.70
CA SER A 188 0.95 -6.27 22.17
C SER A 188 1.03 -6.91 23.56
N THR A 189 2.24 -7.24 24.00
CA THR A 189 2.48 -7.77 25.35
C THR A 189 3.02 -6.68 26.26
N ARG A 190 2.30 -6.39 27.34
CA ARG A 190 2.71 -5.47 28.40
C ARG A 190 3.61 -6.15 29.42
N PHE A 191 4.73 -5.51 29.73
CA PHE A 191 5.63 -5.83 30.82
C PHE A 191 5.50 -4.78 31.93
N ARG A 192 5.46 -5.22 33.19
CA ARG A 192 5.37 -4.36 34.36
C ARG A 192 6.53 -4.62 35.32
N ARG A 193 7.43 -3.66 35.44
CA ARG A 193 8.67 -3.76 36.23
C ARG A 193 8.46 -4.25 37.66
N ILE A 194 7.43 -3.74 38.33
CA ILE A 194 7.14 -4.10 39.74
C ILE A 194 6.64 -5.54 39.92
N ARG A 195 6.26 -6.22 38.83
CA ARG A 195 5.74 -7.59 38.84
C ARG A 195 6.74 -8.63 38.36
N GLN A 196 7.98 -8.22 38.08
CA GLN A 196 9.06 -9.14 37.71
C GLN A 196 8.72 -10.00 36.49
N GLN A 197 8.13 -9.37 35.47
CA GLN A 197 7.53 -10.05 34.33
C GLN A 197 8.56 -10.25 33.22
N THR A 198 8.63 -11.47 32.69
CA THR A 198 9.51 -11.84 31.58
C THR A 198 8.79 -12.79 30.64
N VAL A 199 9.36 -12.97 29.45
CA VAL A 199 9.02 -14.09 28.55
C VAL A 199 10.31 -14.84 28.28
N ASP A 200 10.32 -16.14 28.60
CA ASP A 200 11.49 -17.01 28.50
C ASP A 200 11.34 -17.96 27.31
N PHE A 201 12.28 -17.89 26.36
CA PHE A 201 12.31 -18.66 25.12
C PHE A 201 13.28 -19.85 25.22
N GLY A 202 13.81 -20.12 26.41
CA GLY A 202 14.80 -21.15 26.64
C GLY A 202 16.11 -20.88 25.91
N THR A 203 16.93 -21.92 25.74
CA THR A 203 18.29 -21.80 25.20
C THR A 203 18.36 -21.54 23.69
N GLY A 204 17.24 -21.74 22.97
CA GLY A 204 17.03 -21.50 21.54
C GLY A 204 18.30 -21.57 20.69
N SER A 205 18.69 -22.74 20.18
CA SER A 205 20.00 -22.90 19.50
C SER A 205 20.17 -21.97 18.29
N ALA A 206 19.08 -21.62 17.59
CA ALA A 206 19.10 -20.69 16.46
C ALA A 206 19.31 -19.21 16.88
N LEU A 207 19.19 -18.90 18.18
CA LEU A 207 19.48 -17.59 18.76
C LEU A 207 20.86 -17.54 19.43
N ASN A 208 21.64 -18.62 19.33
CA ASN A 208 22.97 -18.72 19.92
C ASN A 208 24.05 -18.29 18.93
N PHE A 209 24.17 -16.98 18.73
CA PHE A 209 25.18 -16.39 17.86
C PHE A 209 26.59 -16.43 18.48
N SER A 210 27.58 -16.60 17.62
CA SER A 210 29.00 -16.34 17.87
C SER A 210 29.32 -14.86 17.64
N SER A 211 30.49 -14.41 18.08
CA SER A 211 30.96 -13.03 17.93
C SER A 211 31.14 -12.61 16.47
N THR A 212 31.34 -13.60 15.61
CA THR A 212 31.57 -13.45 14.16
C THR A 212 30.34 -13.75 13.32
N ASP A 213 29.22 -14.13 13.96
CA ASP A 213 27.96 -14.33 13.26
C ASP A 213 27.27 -12.98 13.08
N ALA A 214 26.86 -12.68 11.86
CA ALA A 214 25.99 -11.55 11.59
C ALA A 214 24.57 -11.88 12.08
N PHE A 215 23.89 -10.92 12.70
CA PHE A 215 22.51 -11.09 13.12
C PHE A 215 21.79 -9.75 13.24
N SER A 216 20.46 -9.78 13.30
CA SER A 216 19.64 -8.60 13.53
C SER A 216 18.51 -8.88 14.51
N LEU A 217 18.18 -7.87 15.32
CA LEU A 217 17.08 -7.88 16.28
C LEU A 217 16.05 -6.83 15.86
N VAL A 218 14.78 -7.19 15.83
CA VAL A 218 13.66 -6.29 15.54
C VAL A 218 12.69 -6.32 16.72
N VAL A 219 12.22 -5.15 17.14
CA VAL A 219 11.15 -5.03 18.14
C VAL A 219 10.40 -3.73 17.95
N TRP A 220 9.08 -3.78 18.01
CA TRP A 220 8.27 -2.60 18.26
C TRP A 220 8.13 -2.40 19.77
N THR A 221 8.39 -1.19 20.24
CA THR A 221 8.38 -0.90 21.68
C THR A 221 7.73 0.44 22.00
N ARG A 222 7.10 0.52 23.17
CA ARG A 222 6.56 1.76 23.75
C ARG A 222 6.66 1.76 25.27
N GLU A 223 6.81 2.96 25.85
CA GLU A 223 6.91 3.19 27.31
C GLU A 223 8.07 2.45 27.99
N ASN A 224 9.08 2.05 27.22
CA ASN A 224 10.12 1.17 27.70
C ASN A 224 10.98 1.81 28.79
N ARG A 225 11.48 0.96 29.70
CA ARG A 225 12.47 1.26 30.72
C ARG A 225 13.03 -0.06 31.25
N GLY A 226 14.33 -0.27 31.18
CA GLY A 226 14.98 -1.56 31.50
C GLY A 226 15.15 -2.45 30.28
N GLY A 227 15.28 -3.77 30.50
CA GLY A 227 15.68 -4.71 29.46
C GLY A 227 14.57 -5.01 28.46
N ILE A 228 14.90 -5.01 27.17
CA ILE A 228 13.96 -5.35 26.10
C ILE A 228 14.21 -6.79 25.66
N ILE A 229 15.42 -7.05 25.15
CA ILE A 229 15.91 -8.36 24.71
C ILE A 229 17.19 -8.66 25.48
N ARG A 230 17.33 -9.89 25.97
CA ARG A 230 18.53 -10.35 26.67
C ARG A 230 18.82 -11.79 26.31
N ARG A 231 20.10 -12.08 26.09
CA ARG A 231 20.66 -13.43 26.14
C ARG A 231 22.04 -13.35 26.76
N ILE A 232 22.10 -13.44 28.09
CA ILE A 232 23.32 -13.29 28.88
C ILE A 232 23.49 -14.52 29.78
N ALA A 233 24.66 -15.17 29.71
CA ALA A 233 25.02 -16.30 30.56
C ALA A 233 25.38 -15.87 31.99
N ASN A 234 25.48 -16.86 32.87
CA ASN A 234 25.86 -16.66 34.27
C ASN A 234 27.29 -16.08 34.44
N ASP A 235 28.15 -16.23 33.43
CA ASP A 235 29.48 -15.64 33.40
C ASP A 235 29.50 -14.20 32.84
N GLY A 236 28.34 -13.65 32.49
CA GLY A 236 28.16 -12.30 31.97
C GLY A 236 28.28 -12.17 30.46
N THR A 237 28.59 -13.25 29.74
CA THR A 237 28.76 -13.20 28.27
C THR A 237 27.45 -13.28 27.51
N GLY A 238 27.38 -12.67 26.33
CA GLY A 238 26.23 -12.73 25.43
C GLY A 238 25.86 -11.37 24.83
N TYR A 239 24.58 -11.13 24.59
CA TYR A 239 24.09 -9.86 24.02
C TYR A 239 22.79 -9.39 24.67
N LEU A 240 22.54 -8.07 24.62
CA LEU A 240 21.31 -7.48 25.11
C LEU A 240 20.97 -6.16 24.41
N LEU A 241 19.69 -5.80 24.49
CA LEU A 241 19.15 -4.48 24.19
C LEU A 241 18.34 -4.02 25.41
N GLU A 242 18.70 -2.87 25.98
CA GLU A 242 18.01 -2.30 27.13
C GLU A 242 17.87 -0.78 27.00
N GLN A 243 17.04 -0.19 27.86
CA GLN A 243 16.89 1.26 27.96
C GLN A 243 17.16 1.74 29.38
N ASP A 244 17.91 2.83 29.47
CA ASP A 244 18.24 3.47 30.73
C ASP A 244 17.08 4.36 31.27
N GLY A 245 17.38 5.16 32.30
CA GLY A 245 16.44 6.15 32.84
C GLY A 245 16.27 7.40 31.97
N GLY A 246 17.26 7.72 31.13
CA GLY A 246 17.29 8.85 30.20
C GLY A 246 16.53 8.63 28.89
N ARG A 247 16.11 7.38 28.61
CA ARG A 247 15.47 6.91 27.37
C ARG A 247 16.43 6.60 26.23
N ASN A 248 17.72 6.53 26.51
CA ASN A 248 18.72 6.06 25.57
C ASN A 248 18.66 4.53 25.55
N LEU A 249 18.75 3.93 24.36
CA LEU A 249 18.92 2.49 24.24
C LEU A 249 20.41 2.16 24.28
N PHE A 250 20.71 1.06 24.95
CA PHE A 250 22.03 0.46 25.01
C PHE A 250 21.94 -0.91 24.36
N PHE A 251 22.75 -1.11 23.31
CA PHE A 251 23.02 -2.43 22.76
C PHE A 251 24.41 -2.86 23.18
N ARG A 252 24.52 -4.08 23.70
CA ARG A 252 25.78 -4.64 24.17
C ARG A 252 26.01 -6.03 23.63
N ILE A 253 27.23 -6.27 23.18
CA ILE A 253 27.78 -7.60 22.93
C ILE A 253 28.94 -7.77 23.93
N ILE A 254 28.77 -8.66 24.90
CA ILE A 254 29.69 -8.84 26.02
C ILE A 254 30.45 -10.15 25.81
N GLY A 255 31.74 -10.04 25.53
CA GLY A 255 32.68 -11.16 25.50
C GLY A 255 33.30 -11.44 26.86
N SER A 256 34.15 -12.45 26.93
CA SER A 256 34.81 -12.86 28.18
C SER A 256 35.83 -11.84 28.72
N THR A 257 36.36 -10.96 27.88
CA THR A 257 37.43 -10.02 28.25
C THR A 257 37.12 -8.55 27.94
N GLY A 258 35.95 -8.26 27.37
CA GLY A 258 35.52 -6.90 27.03
C GLY A 258 34.20 -6.91 26.27
N ASP A 259 33.74 -5.75 25.87
CA ASP A 259 32.45 -5.57 25.22
C ASP A 259 32.48 -4.56 24.05
N ILE A 260 31.45 -4.70 23.22
CA ILE A 260 30.96 -3.65 22.32
C ILE A 260 29.74 -3.06 23.01
N GLU A 261 29.76 -1.76 23.27
CA GLU A 261 28.63 -1.04 23.88
C GLU A 261 28.35 0.24 23.10
N LEU A 262 27.11 0.34 22.62
CA LEU A 262 26.62 1.45 21.83
C LEU A 262 25.38 2.04 22.46
N GLU A 263 25.33 3.37 22.45
CA GLU A 263 24.23 4.15 22.99
C GLU A 263 23.56 4.96 21.87
N THR A 264 22.23 4.87 21.79
CA THR A 264 21.43 5.67 20.86
C THR A 264 21.15 7.06 21.43
N PRO A 265 20.69 8.02 20.60
CA PRO A 265 19.92 9.16 21.10
C PRO A 265 18.66 8.68 21.83
N GLN A 266 18.00 9.59 22.55
CA GLN A 266 16.76 9.26 23.26
C GLN A 266 15.68 8.78 22.28
N ILE A 267 15.09 7.62 22.59
CA ILE A 267 13.92 7.12 21.85
C ILE A 267 12.72 8.07 22.05
N PRO A 268 11.85 8.25 21.02
CA PRO A 268 10.64 9.06 21.16
C PRO A 268 9.78 8.65 22.36
N ASN A 269 9.31 9.65 23.10
CA ASN A 269 8.56 9.41 24.33
C ASN A 269 7.10 9.07 24.04
N ASN A 270 6.56 8.04 24.69
CA ASN A 270 5.14 7.66 24.62
C ASN A 270 4.64 7.41 23.18
N GLN A 271 5.53 7.05 22.27
CA GLN A 271 5.22 6.65 20.89
C GLN A 271 5.65 5.20 20.70
N TRP A 272 4.96 4.50 19.80
CA TRP A 272 5.49 3.25 19.28
C TRP A 272 6.66 3.57 18.37
N THR A 273 7.75 2.84 18.55
CA THR A 273 8.94 2.97 17.72
C THR A 273 9.41 1.58 17.36
N GLN A 274 9.63 1.33 16.07
CA GLN A 274 10.34 0.15 15.63
C GLN A 274 11.83 0.37 15.88
N VAL A 275 12.42 -0.51 16.68
CA VAL A 275 13.85 -0.56 16.91
C VAL A 275 14.42 -1.75 16.16
N VAL A 276 15.39 -1.50 15.29
CA VAL A 276 16.16 -2.56 14.63
C VAL A 276 17.62 -2.39 14.97
N VAL A 277 18.25 -3.45 15.47
CA VAL A 277 19.70 -3.55 15.63
C VAL A 277 20.23 -4.50 14.57
N THR A 278 21.25 -4.11 13.82
CA THR A 278 21.97 -4.98 12.89
C THR A 278 23.42 -5.10 13.33
N TYR A 279 24.01 -6.28 13.17
CA TYR A 279 25.41 -6.53 13.45
C TYR A 279 26.03 -7.38 12.34
N ASP A 280 27.19 -6.97 11.85
CA ASP A 280 27.89 -7.57 10.71
C ASP A 280 28.86 -8.71 11.07
N GLY A 281 29.07 -8.99 12.36
CA GLY A 281 30.04 -9.99 12.81
C GLY A 281 31.49 -9.49 12.86
N SER A 282 31.75 -8.19 12.72
CA SER A 282 33.11 -7.63 12.65
C SER A 282 33.87 -7.57 13.97
N GLU A 283 33.21 -7.85 15.09
CA GLU A 283 33.75 -7.72 16.46
C GLU A 283 34.12 -6.27 16.84
N THR A 284 33.55 -5.29 16.13
CA THR A 284 33.78 -3.87 16.41
C THR A 284 32.46 -3.11 16.55
N ALA A 285 32.50 -2.00 17.28
CA ALA A 285 31.39 -1.06 17.40
C ALA A 285 30.93 -0.49 16.05
N ALA A 286 31.83 -0.40 15.06
CA ALA A 286 31.50 0.06 13.71
C ALA A 286 30.63 -0.92 12.91
N GLY A 287 30.61 -2.19 13.32
CA GLY A 287 29.81 -3.25 12.72
C GLY A 287 28.36 -3.28 13.15
N VAL A 288 27.94 -2.40 14.07
CA VAL A 288 26.57 -2.34 14.56
C VAL A 288 25.89 -1.08 14.05
N THR A 289 24.67 -1.25 13.55
CA THR A 289 23.77 -0.12 13.26
C THR A 289 22.48 -0.27 14.04
N ILE A 290 21.95 0.84 14.57
CA ILE A 290 20.64 0.87 15.23
C ILE A 290 19.73 1.84 14.48
N TYR A 291 18.51 1.39 14.18
CA TYR A 291 17.50 2.14 13.46
C TYR A 291 16.30 2.43 14.37
N PHE A 292 15.73 3.61 14.23
CA PHE A 292 14.40 3.97 14.71
C PHE A 292 13.50 4.23 13.51
N ASP A 293 12.38 3.52 13.43
CA ASP A 293 11.34 3.76 12.41
C ASP A 293 11.90 3.77 10.97
N GLY A 294 12.77 2.82 10.67
CA GLY A 294 13.43 2.71 9.36
C GLY A 294 14.68 3.60 9.18
N VAL A 295 15.01 4.48 10.13
CA VAL A 295 16.08 5.48 10.00
C VAL A 295 17.27 5.16 10.90
N SER A 296 18.47 5.09 10.32
CA SER A 296 19.73 4.86 11.05
C SER A 296 20.03 5.99 12.04
N GLN A 297 20.42 5.63 13.25
CA GLN A 297 20.77 6.59 14.31
C GLN A 297 22.28 6.83 14.38
N SER A 298 22.67 8.03 14.83
CA SER A 298 24.06 8.31 15.20
C SER A 298 24.33 7.78 16.60
N LEU A 299 25.31 6.87 16.73
CA LEU A 299 25.57 6.16 17.99
C LEU A 299 26.77 6.77 18.73
N THR A 300 26.70 6.72 20.05
CA THR A 300 27.86 6.95 20.92
C THR A 300 28.48 5.61 21.25
N THR A 301 29.80 5.48 21.03
CA THR A 301 30.55 4.28 21.41
C THR A 301 31.05 4.41 22.83
N ASN A 302 30.51 3.56 23.72
CA ASN A 302 30.91 3.48 25.11
C ASN A 302 31.91 2.33 25.36
N GLY A 303 31.87 1.29 24.51
CA GLY A 303 32.80 0.16 24.52
C GLY A 303 33.10 -0.32 23.10
N ASP A 304 34.38 -0.56 22.83
CA ASP A 304 34.90 -1.13 21.57
C ASP A 304 36.18 -1.91 21.84
N SER A 305 36.14 -2.75 22.88
CA SER A 305 37.28 -3.56 23.30
C SER A 305 36.90 -5.03 23.34
N TYR A 306 36.24 -5.48 22.27
CA TYR A 306 35.74 -6.84 22.20
C TYR A 306 36.85 -7.88 22.36
N GLY A 307 36.54 -8.95 23.11
CA GLY A 307 37.37 -10.13 23.15
C GLY A 307 36.65 -11.33 23.79
N GLY A 308 36.66 -12.46 23.09
CA GLY A 308 36.14 -13.74 23.57
C GLY A 308 34.99 -14.29 22.74
N SER A 309 34.26 -15.24 23.32
CA SER A 309 33.03 -15.80 22.74
C SER A 309 31.82 -15.14 23.37
N ILE A 310 30.78 -14.86 22.58
CA ILE A 310 29.42 -14.55 23.07
C ILE A 310 28.48 -15.75 23.00
N SER A 311 28.96 -16.89 22.49
CA SER A 311 28.21 -18.14 22.50
C SER A 311 28.03 -18.60 23.94
N ALA A 312 26.79 -18.50 24.39
CA ALA A 312 26.39 -18.68 25.78
C ALA A 312 25.35 -19.81 25.86
N THR A 313 25.38 -20.67 26.88
CA THR A 313 24.26 -21.58 27.19
C THR A 313 23.18 -20.84 28.00
N ALA A 314 22.80 -19.65 27.54
CA ALA A 314 21.87 -18.75 28.21
C ALA A 314 20.48 -18.83 27.57
N ASN A 315 19.45 -18.53 28.37
CA ASN A 315 18.12 -18.36 27.85
C ASN A 315 18.01 -17.03 27.10
N PHE A 316 17.29 -17.03 25.99
CA PHE A 316 16.80 -15.81 25.37
C PHE A 316 15.55 -15.36 26.13
N VAL A 317 15.56 -14.12 26.61
CA VAL A 317 14.54 -13.59 27.52
C VAL A 317 14.14 -12.18 27.09
N LEU A 318 12.83 -11.92 27.09
CA LEU A 318 12.30 -10.56 26.98
C LEU A 318 11.95 -9.99 28.35
N GLY A 319 12.18 -8.69 28.52
CA GLY A 319 11.72 -7.93 29.69
C GLY A 319 12.66 -7.94 30.90
N GLN A 320 13.93 -8.31 30.72
CA GLN A 320 14.92 -8.40 31.80
C GLN A 320 16.27 -7.76 31.42
N THR A 321 16.90 -7.01 32.33
CA THR A 321 18.25 -6.43 32.17
C THR A 321 19.35 -7.46 32.48
N ALA A 322 20.61 -7.12 32.22
CA ALA A 322 21.77 -7.95 32.58
C ALA A 322 21.78 -8.35 34.07
N ASP A 323 21.54 -7.38 34.97
CA ASP A 323 21.54 -7.56 36.43
C ASP A 323 20.18 -8.05 36.98
N GLU A 324 19.39 -8.74 36.18
CA GLU A 324 18.07 -9.29 36.55
C GLU A 324 17.02 -8.24 36.97
N GLY A 325 17.23 -6.97 36.61
CA GLY A 325 16.22 -5.93 36.68
C GLY A 325 15.11 -6.16 35.64
N TYR A 326 13.93 -5.57 35.85
CA TYR A 326 12.76 -5.84 35.02
C TYR A 326 12.34 -4.63 34.20
N SER A 327 11.71 -4.92 33.05
CA SER A 327 11.23 -3.90 32.13
C SER A 327 9.87 -3.34 32.52
N ASN A 328 9.62 -2.11 32.13
CA ASN A 328 8.26 -1.60 31.94
C ASN A 328 8.15 -1.22 30.48
N ALA A 329 7.37 -1.94 29.67
CA ALA A 329 7.24 -1.69 28.24
C ALA A 329 5.96 -2.34 27.69
N ASN A 330 5.45 -1.87 26.57
CA ASN A 330 4.72 -2.72 25.63
C ASN A 330 5.71 -3.14 24.55
N LEU A 331 5.78 -4.44 24.27
CA LEU A 331 6.57 -5.01 23.18
C LEU A 331 5.62 -5.66 22.18
N ASP A 332 5.93 -5.47 20.91
CA ASP A 332 5.20 -6.03 19.80
C ASP A 332 6.19 -6.48 18.70
N GLU A 333 5.77 -7.40 17.83
CA GLU A 333 6.51 -7.74 16.61
C GLU A 333 8.00 -8.01 16.81
N VAL A 334 8.33 -8.88 17.77
CA VAL A 334 9.73 -9.21 18.09
C VAL A 334 10.23 -10.22 17.07
N ALA A 335 11.35 -9.93 16.40
CA ALA A 335 11.95 -10.86 15.46
C ALA A 335 13.49 -10.90 15.55
N VAL A 336 14.06 -12.01 15.13
CA VAL A 336 15.50 -12.24 15.04
C VAL A 336 15.84 -12.79 13.67
N TYR A 337 16.86 -12.22 13.04
CA TYR A 337 17.42 -12.67 11.78
C TYR A 337 18.87 -13.15 11.97
N ASP A 338 19.27 -14.20 11.26
CA ASP A 338 20.65 -14.73 11.23
C ASP A 338 21.54 -14.08 10.16
N ILE A 339 21.21 -12.84 9.80
CA ILE A 339 21.98 -11.99 8.88
C ILE A 339 22.02 -10.56 9.42
N GLU A 340 22.96 -9.78 8.90
CA GLU A 340 22.90 -8.31 8.94
C GLU A 340 21.81 -7.83 7.97
N LEU A 341 20.71 -7.28 8.48
CA LEU A 341 19.70 -6.68 7.62
C LEU A 341 20.26 -5.42 6.96
N SER A 342 20.08 -5.30 5.64
CA SER A 342 20.43 -4.05 4.95
C SER A 342 19.45 -2.93 5.31
N GLY A 343 19.86 -1.67 5.16
CA GLY A 343 18.96 -0.52 5.35
C GLY A 343 17.67 -0.61 4.50
N ALA A 344 17.73 -1.19 3.30
CA ALA A 344 16.55 -1.43 2.47
C ALA A 344 15.61 -2.49 3.06
N ASN A 345 16.15 -3.56 3.66
CA ASN A 345 15.35 -4.54 4.40
C ASN A 345 14.68 -3.89 5.61
N VAL A 346 15.42 -3.05 6.36
CA VAL A 346 14.89 -2.33 7.51
C VAL A 346 13.73 -1.40 7.10
N THR A 347 13.87 -0.63 6.02
CA THR A 347 12.78 0.20 5.49
C THR A 347 11.56 -0.63 5.07
N THR A 348 11.80 -1.79 4.45
CA THR A 348 10.71 -2.71 4.04
C THR A 348 9.97 -3.27 5.25
N ILE A 349 10.69 -3.71 6.28
CA ILE A 349 10.13 -4.27 7.52
C ILE A 349 9.41 -3.19 8.35
N TYR A 350 9.87 -1.94 8.31
CA TYR A 350 9.18 -0.82 8.96
C TYR A 350 7.82 -0.51 8.32
N ASN A 351 7.72 -0.67 6.99
CA ASN A 351 6.48 -0.55 6.23
C ASN A 351 5.64 0.70 6.61
N SER A 352 6.32 1.85 6.63
CA SER A 352 5.71 3.16 6.91
C SER A 352 4.93 3.23 8.22
N GLY A 353 5.36 2.53 9.26
CA GLY A 353 4.70 2.57 10.56
C GLY A 353 3.75 1.40 10.82
N SER A 354 3.50 0.54 9.83
CA SER A 354 2.52 -0.54 9.92
C SER A 354 3.20 -1.90 10.00
N PRO A 355 3.01 -2.67 11.09
CA PRO A 355 3.50 -4.04 11.19
C PRO A 355 3.20 -4.89 9.95
N LEU A 356 4.20 -5.70 9.57
CA LEU A 356 4.22 -6.49 8.34
C LEU A 356 4.42 -7.95 8.69
N ASP A 357 3.77 -8.87 7.98
CA ASP A 357 3.98 -10.30 8.14
C ASP A 357 5.39 -10.71 7.69
N LEU A 358 6.28 -10.94 8.65
CA LEU A 358 7.66 -11.31 8.39
C LEU A 358 7.82 -12.75 7.90
N THR A 359 6.78 -13.59 7.96
CA THR A 359 6.85 -14.96 7.41
C THR A 359 6.79 -14.98 5.89
N VAL A 360 6.27 -13.91 5.28
CA VAL A 360 6.12 -13.76 3.82
C VAL A 360 6.78 -12.50 3.27
N SER A 361 7.33 -11.64 4.13
CA SER A 361 7.93 -10.36 3.74
C SER A 361 9.33 -10.17 4.33
N GLY A 362 10.18 -9.43 3.61
CA GLY A 362 11.58 -9.23 4.02
C GLY A 362 12.46 -10.47 3.78
N PRO A 363 13.62 -10.59 4.47
CA PRO A 363 14.52 -11.73 4.33
C PRO A 363 14.02 -13.02 5.02
N THR A 364 12.90 -13.57 4.55
CA THR A 364 12.17 -14.68 5.22
C THR A 364 13.01 -15.94 5.43
N ALA A 365 13.98 -16.24 4.56
CA ALA A 365 14.88 -17.39 4.68
C ALA A 365 15.82 -17.30 5.90
N SER A 366 16.04 -16.09 6.40
CA SER A 366 16.93 -15.79 7.53
C SER A 366 16.16 -15.45 8.81
N LEU A 367 14.83 -15.52 8.79
CA LEU A 367 14.00 -15.28 9.97
C LEU A 367 14.06 -16.49 10.89
N VAL A 368 14.82 -16.37 11.99
CA VAL A 368 15.09 -17.47 12.93
C VAL A 368 14.29 -17.38 14.23
N GLY A 369 13.55 -16.29 14.45
CA GLY A 369 12.58 -16.16 15.53
C GLY A 369 11.60 -15.05 15.22
N TYR A 370 10.30 -15.29 15.44
CA TYR A 370 9.27 -14.28 15.20
C TYR A 370 8.05 -14.43 16.10
N TRP A 371 7.85 -13.45 16.96
CA TRP A 371 6.82 -13.44 17.97
C TRP A 371 5.92 -12.22 17.82
N ARG A 372 4.64 -12.50 17.58
CA ARG A 372 3.55 -11.54 17.39
C ARG A 372 3.05 -10.89 18.70
N MET A 373 3.62 -11.30 19.83
CA MET A 373 3.39 -10.71 21.17
C MET A 373 1.92 -10.55 21.59
N GLY A 374 1.06 -11.49 21.24
CA GLY A 374 -0.36 -11.51 21.61
C GLY A 374 -1.27 -11.89 20.44
N ASP A 375 -0.90 -11.54 19.21
CA ASP A 375 -1.69 -11.90 18.03
C ASP A 375 -1.48 -13.36 17.62
N GLY A 376 -2.53 -14.18 17.77
CA GLY A 376 -2.48 -15.62 17.52
C GLY A 376 -1.92 -16.45 18.68
N ASP A 377 -1.58 -15.80 19.79
CA ASP A 377 -0.99 -16.43 20.98
C ASP A 377 -2.04 -16.97 21.94
N THR A 378 -1.64 -17.96 22.74
CA THR A 378 -2.48 -18.53 23.81
C THR A 378 -1.68 -18.60 25.09
N TYR A 379 -2.08 -17.80 26.09
CA TYR A 379 -1.42 -17.78 27.41
C TYR A 379 -1.25 -19.21 27.98
N PRO A 380 -0.06 -19.54 28.55
CA PRO A 380 1.09 -18.67 28.81
C PRO A 380 2.11 -18.62 27.67
N THR A 381 1.73 -19.04 26.47
CA THR A 381 2.65 -19.21 25.35
C THR A 381 2.57 -18.03 24.39
N ILE A 382 3.74 -17.47 24.07
CA ILE A 382 3.94 -16.59 22.91
C ILE A 382 4.57 -17.45 21.82
N LYS A 383 3.84 -17.64 20.73
CA LYS A 383 4.16 -18.60 19.69
C LYS A 383 5.21 -18.04 18.73
N ASP A 384 6.19 -18.86 18.38
CA ASP A 384 7.09 -18.58 17.28
C ASP A 384 6.42 -18.86 15.94
N ASN A 385 6.41 -17.85 15.07
CA ASN A 385 5.87 -17.92 13.71
C ASN A 385 6.96 -18.18 12.67
N SER A 386 8.23 -18.23 13.09
CA SER A 386 9.35 -18.63 12.25
C SER A 386 9.45 -20.16 12.12
N VAL A 387 10.43 -20.61 11.33
CA VAL A 387 10.72 -22.04 11.14
C VAL A 387 11.41 -22.70 12.36
N SER A 388 11.92 -21.90 13.31
CA SER A 388 12.71 -22.41 14.43
C SER A 388 11.87 -23.00 15.57
N ASN A 389 10.58 -22.65 15.64
CA ASN A 389 9.63 -23.14 16.65
C ASN A 389 10.12 -22.94 18.10
N ILE A 390 10.63 -21.73 18.38
CA ILE A 390 11.15 -21.31 19.69
C ILE A 390 10.05 -20.54 20.44
N ASP A 391 9.06 -21.27 20.96
CA ASP A 391 7.96 -20.65 21.71
C ASP A 391 8.45 -20.04 23.04
N GLY A 392 7.92 -18.87 23.38
CA GLY A 392 8.17 -18.17 24.63
C GLY A 392 7.15 -18.54 25.72
N THR A 393 7.62 -18.71 26.95
CA THR A 393 6.77 -18.89 28.13
C THR A 393 6.71 -17.61 28.95
N MET A 394 5.52 -17.05 29.11
CA MET A 394 5.27 -15.86 29.92
C MET A 394 5.41 -16.20 31.42
N GLN A 395 6.25 -15.45 32.15
CA GLN A 395 6.54 -15.64 33.57
C GLN A 395 6.04 -14.45 34.39
N ASN A 396 5.40 -14.74 35.53
CA ASN A 396 4.75 -13.74 36.40
C ASN A 396 3.71 -12.86 35.69
N MET A 397 3.15 -13.36 34.60
CA MET A 397 2.15 -12.70 33.75
C MET A 397 0.81 -13.42 33.81
N THR A 398 -0.20 -12.81 33.20
CA THR A 398 -1.53 -13.40 32.95
C THR A 398 -1.96 -13.07 31.53
N ILE A 399 -3.09 -13.63 31.08
CA ILE A 399 -3.69 -13.27 29.78
C ILE A 399 -3.95 -11.77 29.63
N SER A 400 -4.15 -11.02 30.72
CA SER A 400 -4.34 -9.56 30.65
C SER A 400 -3.07 -8.78 30.31
N ASN A 401 -1.93 -9.46 30.20
CA ASN A 401 -0.72 -8.85 29.65
C ASN A 401 -0.80 -8.70 28.13
N PHE A 402 -1.68 -9.42 27.42
CA PHE A 402 -2.03 -9.10 26.05
C PHE A 402 -3.01 -7.91 26.06
N GLU A 403 -2.57 -6.78 25.54
CA GLU A 403 -3.32 -5.53 25.55
C GLU A 403 -3.70 -5.16 24.11
N ASN A 404 -4.96 -4.76 23.89
CA ASN A 404 -5.39 -4.20 22.61
C ASN A 404 -4.83 -2.78 22.47
N PHE A 405 -3.54 -2.74 22.18
CA PHE A 405 -2.71 -1.56 22.16
C PHE A 405 -1.48 -1.86 21.32
N THR A 406 -1.47 -1.39 20.07
CA THR A 406 -0.49 -1.75 19.05
C THR A 406 0.06 -0.52 18.32
N PRO A 407 1.21 -0.63 17.62
CA PRO A 407 1.77 0.40 16.72
C PRO A 407 0.77 1.02 15.74
#